data_AF-A0A6H2DNY1-F1
#
_entry.id   AF-A0A6H2DNY1-F1
#
_cell.length_a   1.000
_cell.length_b   1.000
_cell.length_c   1.000
_cell.angle_alpha   90.00
_cell.angle_beta   90.00
_cell.angle_gamma   90.00
#
_symmetry.space_group_name_H-M   'P 1'
#
loop_
_entity.id
_entity.type
_entity.pdbx_description
1 polymer ?
#
loop_
_entity_poly.entity_id
_entity_poly.type
_entity_poly.pdbx_seq_one_letter_code
_entity_poly.pdbx_strand_id
1 'polypeptide(L)'
;MPTFNSLSIETFLCRISGLSEHFIYFNDDLFLTSRVEFADFFTTTGPVMRGEWIDFSHLPECGNSRDDAALLNHYNQIEATNLEGFGTKHMFASAHVLHRMQCSIMAQSFADHHGRFVQNASFRFRDTAQFLPQSLHNYYCIRNDLGRIHQPRDHIHVSADEIAQWAEQQINGFLNSTHRARIKFLCINHLPELERRFPDARCWIETAIGY
;
A
#
# COMPACT_ATOMS: atom_id res chain seq x y z
N MET A 1 -8.65 -1.74 -24.29
CA MET A 1 -7.40 -0.97 -24.47
C MET A 1 -6.59 -1.14 -23.19
N PRO A 2 -5.31 -1.52 -23.21
CA PRO A 2 -4.59 -1.80 -21.97
C PRO A 2 -4.56 -0.53 -21.12
N THR A 3 -5.12 -0.62 -19.92
CA THR A 3 -5.06 0.45 -18.92
C THR A 3 -3.73 0.32 -18.21
N PHE A 4 -2.82 1.30 -18.34
CA PHE A 4 -1.61 1.41 -17.50
C PHE A 4 -1.94 1.95 -16.09
N ASN A 5 -3.22 1.91 -15.71
CA ASN A 5 -3.71 2.34 -14.41
C ASN A 5 -3.59 1.18 -13.42
N SER A 6 -2.69 1.32 -12.44
CA SER A 6 -2.48 0.30 -11.42
C SER A 6 -3.77 -0.05 -10.70
N LEU A 7 -4.60 0.92 -10.32
CA LEU A 7 -5.86 0.66 -9.60
C LEU A 7 -6.84 -0.18 -10.43
N SER A 8 -6.90 0.06 -11.74
CA SER A 8 -7.76 -0.70 -12.64
C SER A 8 -7.27 -2.14 -12.82
N ILE A 9 -5.95 -2.36 -12.86
CA ILE A 9 -5.35 -3.71 -12.90
C ILE A 9 -5.57 -4.42 -11.56
N GLU A 10 -5.26 -3.73 -10.46
CA GLU A 10 -5.34 -4.22 -9.07
C GLU A 10 -6.73 -4.71 -8.69
N THR A 11 -7.76 -4.05 -9.21
CA THR A 11 -9.18 -4.40 -9.01
C THR A 11 -9.49 -5.87 -9.31
N PHE A 12 -8.76 -6.49 -10.23
CA PHE A 12 -9.02 -7.85 -10.69
C PHE A 12 -7.84 -8.81 -10.58
N LEU A 13 -6.82 -8.51 -9.76
CA LEU A 13 -5.70 -9.44 -9.53
C LEU A 13 -6.19 -10.83 -9.10
N CYS A 14 -7.20 -10.90 -8.22
CA CYS A 14 -7.79 -12.15 -7.74
C CYS A 14 -8.53 -12.98 -8.82
N ARG A 15 -8.62 -12.48 -10.05
CA ARG A 15 -9.16 -13.23 -11.20
C ARG A 15 -8.08 -13.87 -12.07
N ILE A 16 -6.80 -13.65 -11.77
CA ILE A 16 -5.70 -14.32 -12.45
C ILE A 16 -5.84 -15.82 -12.22
N SER A 17 -5.97 -16.58 -13.31
CA SER A 17 -6.10 -18.04 -13.24
C SER A 17 -4.86 -18.65 -12.57
N GLY A 18 -5.08 -19.50 -11.58
CA GLY A 18 -3.99 -20.14 -10.83
C GLY A 18 -3.36 -19.28 -9.72
N LEU A 19 -3.86 -18.07 -9.47
CA LEU A 19 -3.42 -17.28 -8.32
C LEU A 19 -3.86 -17.96 -7.02
N SER A 20 -2.95 -18.02 -6.03
CA SER A 20 -3.22 -18.59 -4.71
C SER A 20 -4.30 -17.79 -3.97
N GLU A 21 -5.08 -18.47 -3.11
CA GLU A 21 -6.03 -17.81 -2.21
C GLU A 21 -5.34 -16.73 -1.39
N HIS A 22 -4.16 -17.02 -0.85
CA HIS A 22 -3.29 -16.06 -0.17
C HIS A 22 -2.16 -15.66 -1.10
N PHE A 23 -2.04 -14.38 -1.41
CA PHE A 23 -0.95 -13.87 -2.23
C PHE A 23 -0.39 -12.55 -1.69
N ILE A 24 0.81 -12.23 -2.15
CA ILE A 24 1.50 -10.99 -1.83
C ILE A 24 1.76 -10.27 -3.14
N TYR A 25 1.37 -9.00 -3.18
CA TYR A 25 1.50 -8.14 -4.34
C TYR A 25 2.51 -7.03 -4.08
N PHE A 26 3.43 -6.86 -5.01
CA PHE A 26 4.47 -5.83 -5.03
C PHE A 26 4.11 -4.85 -6.15
N ASN A 27 3.84 -3.58 -5.82
CA ASN A 27 3.34 -2.59 -6.78
C ASN A 27 4.08 -1.27 -6.79
N ASP A 28 5.22 -1.22 -6.11
CA ASP A 28 6.14 -0.11 -6.01
C ASP A 28 7.57 -0.70 -5.87
N ASP A 29 8.56 0.18 -5.70
CA ASP A 29 9.93 -0.16 -5.31
C ASP A 29 9.97 -0.68 -3.85
N LEU A 30 9.41 -1.88 -3.67
CA LEU A 30 9.25 -2.61 -2.40
C LEU A 30 10.26 -3.75 -2.30
N PHE A 31 10.91 -3.84 -1.15
CA PHE A 31 11.98 -4.78 -0.87
C PHE A 31 11.74 -5.55 0.43
N LEU A 32 12.21 -6.80 0.44
CA LEU A 32 12.35 -7.60 1.65
C LEU A 32 13.78 -7.47 2.16
N THR A 33 13.95 -7.00 3.40
CA THR A 33 15.27 -6.76 4.02
C THR A 33 15.64 -7.81 5.06
N SER A 34 14.76 -8.78 5.28
CA SER A 34 14.97 -9.89 6.21
C SER A 34 14.11 -11.08 5.81
N ARG A 35 14.38 -12.25 6.39
CA ARG A 35 13.56 -13.45 6.16
C ARG A 35 12.13 -13.20 6.65
N VAL A 36 11.18 -13.50 5.78
CA VAL A 36 9.75 -13.45 6.09
C VAL A 36 9.17 -14.84 6.21
N GLU A 37 8.10 -14.95 6.98
CA GLU A 37 7.31 -16.16 7.17
C GLU A 37 5.85 -15.89 6.82
N PHE A 38 5.06 -16.94 6.61
CA PHE A 38 3.62 -16.80 6.37
C PHE A 38 2.93 -15.95 7.44
N ALA A 39 3.33 -16.13 8.70
CA ALA A 39 2.82 -15.40 9.87
C ALA A 39 3.07 -13.88 9.84
N ASP A 40 3.96 -13.39 8.97
CA ASP A 40 4.17 -11.96 8.76
C ASP A 40 3.06 -11.31 7.93
N PHE A 41 2.30 -12.11 7.18
CA PHE A 41 1.26 -11.66 6.26
C PHE A 41 -0.13 -12.19 6.64
N PHE A 42 -0.21 -13.40 7.19
CA PHE A 42 -1.47 -14.07 7.49
C PHE A 42 -1.37 -14.89 8.78
N THR A 43 -2.43 -14.85 9.59
CA THR A 43 -2.63 -15.68 10.79
C THR A 43 -3.85 -16.56 10.60
N THR A 44 -4.15 -17.42 11.59
CA THR A 44 -5.38 -18.21 11.62
C THR A 44 -6.65 -17.35 11.62
N THR A 45 -6.55 -16.09 12.04
CA THR A 45 -7.68 -15.15 12.09
C THR A 45 -7.81 -14.28 10.85
N GLY A 46 -6.83 -14.27 9.94
CA GLY A 46 -6.84 -13.47 8.71
C GLY A 46 -5.54 -12.68 8.48
N PRO A 47 -5.58 -11.58 7.72
CA PRO A 47 -4.38 -10.87 7.30
C PRO A 47 -3.74 -10.04 8.42
N VAL A 48 -2.41 -9.93 8.37
CA VAL A 48 -1.61 -9.05 9.22
C VAL A 48 -1.45 -7.72 8.52
N MET A 49 -2.07 -6.68 9.07
CA MET A 49 -2.14 -5.34 8.49
C MET A 49 -1.11 -4.43 9.16
N ARG A 50 -0.48 -3.55 8.38
CA ARG A 50 0.45 -2.53 8.88
C ARG A 50 -0.06 -1.19 8.43
N GLY A 51 -0.03 -0.22 9.34
CA GLY A 51 -0.63 1.07 9.10
C GLY A 51 -1.01 1.75 10.39
N GLU A 52 -1.67 2.89 10.25
CA GLU A 52 -2.03 3.77 11.35
C GLU A 52 -3.43 4.33 11.15
N TRP A 53 -4.03 4.74 12.26
CA TRP A 53 -5.33 5.41 12.25
C TRP A 53 -5.12 6.92 12.09
N ILE A 54 -5.83 7.51 11.13
CA ILE A 54 -5.68 8.88 10.69
C ILE A 54 -7.04 9.58 10.56
N ASP A 55 -7.02 10.92 10.55
CA ASP A 55 -8.21 11.77 10.35
C ASP A 55 -8.07 12.59 9.06
N PHE A 56 -8.89 12.25 8.07
CA PHE A 56 -9.01 12.94 6.79
C PHE A 56 -10.35 13.68 6.63
N SER A 57 -11.03 14.01 7.73
CA SER A 57 -12.30 14.76 7.70
C SER A 57 -12.20 16.11 6.98
N HIS A 58 -11.04 16.74 6.96
CA HIS A 58 -10.80 18.02 6.30
C HIS A 58 -10.75 17.92 4.75
N LEU A 59 -10.48 16.74 4.18
CA LEU A 59 -10.29 16.60 2.73
C LEU A 59 -11.60 16.66 1.91
N PRO A 60 -12.71 16.01 2.32
CA PRO A 60 -13.98 16.13 1.60
C PRO A 60 -14.59 17.53 1.62
N GLU A 61 -14.26 18.35 2.61
CA GLU A 61 -14.82 19.69 2.79
C GLU A 61 -14.16 20.74 1.86
N CYS A 62 -12.97 20.46 1.35
CA CYS A 62 -12.27 21.35 0.43
C CYS A 62 -12.70 21.07 -1.01
N GLY A 63 -13.51 21.96 -1.61
CA GLY A 63 -14.08 21.74 -2.95
C GLY A 63 -13.04 21.58 -4.08
N ASN A 64 -11.86 22.20 -3.94
CA ASN A 64 -10.81 22.17 -4.97
C ASN A 64 -9.80 21.03 -4.79
N SER A 65 -9.80 20.31 -3.66
CA SER A 65 -8.75 19.32 -3.38
C SER A 65 -8.84 18.05 -4.21
N ARG A 66 -9.99 17.76 -4.84
CA ARG A 66 -10.12 16.63 -5.77
C ARG A 66 -9.34 16.80 -7.08
N ASP A 67 -8.97 18.02 -7.43
CA ASP A 67 -8.15 18.32 -8.62
C ASP A 67 -6.65 18.29 -8.31
N ASP A 68 -6.26 18.18 -7.03
CA ASP A 68 -4.87 18.10 -6.62
C ASP A 68 -4.31 16.67 -6.81
N ALA A 69 -3.35 16.53 -7.72
CA ALA A 69 -2.67 15.27 -7.98
C ALA A 69 -1.99 14.69 -6.73
N ALA A 70 -1.53 15.52 -5.79
CA ALA A 70 -0.92 15.08 -4.54
C ALA A 70 -1.93 14.39 -3.61
N LEU A 71 -3.22 14.70 -3.75
CA LEU A 71 -4.30 14.14 -2.93
C LEU A 71 -4.99 12.95 -3.57
N LEU A 72 -4.60 12.56 -4.78
CA LEU A 72 -5.19 11.44 -5.53
C LEU A 72 -5.23 10.15 -4.69
N ASN A 73 -4.12 9.81 -4.03
CA ASN A 73 -4.05 8.64 -3.18
C ASN A 73 -4.94 8.73 -1.93
N HIS A 74 -5.08 9.92 -1.36
CA HIS A 74 -5.94 10.17 -0.21
C HIS A 74 -7.40 9.94 -0.56
N TYR A 75 -7.86 10.46 -1.70
CA TYR A 75 -9.21 10.22 -2.18
C TYR A 75 -9.47 8.76 -2.51
N ASN A 76 -8.54 8.04 -3.13
CA ASN A 76 -8.77 6.62 -3.42
C ASN A 76 -8.89 5.76 -2.16
N GLN A 77 -8.19 6.13 -1.09
CA GLN A 77 -8.39 5.54 0.23
C GLN A 77 -9.78 5.87 0.79
N ILE A 78 -10.21 7.14 0.73
CA ILE A 78 -11.55 7.56 1.15
C ILE A 78 -12.65 6.81 0.40
N GLU A 79 -12.52 6.64 -0.93
CA GLU A 79 -13.48 5.88 -1.72
C GLU A 79 -13.56 4.41 -1.27
N ALA A 80 -12.44 3.78 -0.90
CA ALA A 80 -12.42 2.44 -0.35
C ALA A 80 -13.07 2.35 1.04
N THR A 81 -12.76 3.29 1.93
CA THR A 81 -13.35 3.43 3.26
C THR A 81 -14.87 3.58 3.21
N ASN A 82 -15.37 4.42 2.29
CA ASN A 82 -16.79 4.70 2.12
C ASN A 82 -17.57 3.45 1.67
N LEU A 83 -16.99 2.62 0.81
CA LEU A 83 -17.63 1.38 0.35
C LEU A 83 -17.90 0.41 1.51
N GLU A 84 -16.98 0.33 2.46
CA GLU A 84 -17.11 -0.52 3.64
C GLU A 84 -17.85 0.18 4.81
N GLY A 85 -18.46 1.35 4.56
CA GLY A 85 -19.31 2.04 5.51
C GLY A 85 -18.58 2.79 6.64
N PHE A 86 -17.28 3.05 6.47
CA PHE A 86 -16.51 3.87 7.41
C PHE A 86 -16.53 5.34 6.99
N GLY A 87 -16.28 6.23 7.95
CA GLY A 87 -16.13 7.67 7.71
C GLY A 87 -14.67 8.11 7.68
N THR A 88 -14.44 9.38 7.31
CA THR A 88 -13.09 9.94 7.13
C THR A 88 -12.38 10.36 8.42
N LYS A 89 -13.11 10.39 9.56
CA LYS A 89 -12.57 10.81 10.87
C LYS A 89 -11.64 9.78 11.51
N HIS A 90 -11.80 8.51 11.17
CA HIS A 90 -11.01 7.42 11.73
C HIS A 90 -10.73 6.38 10.66
N MET A 91 -9.78 6.71 9.79
CA MET A 91 -9.38 5.90 8.66
C MET A 91 -8.12 5.09 8.97
N PHE A 92 -8.03 3.87 8.47
CA PHE A 92 -6.82 3.06 8.51
C PHE A 92 -5.99 3.34 7.26
N ALA A 93 -4.95 4.16 7.39
CA ALA A 93 -3.94 4.35 6.36
C ALA A 93 -2.99 3.16 6.37
N SER A 94 -2.94 2.43 5.26
CA SER A 94 -2.02 1.29 5.15
C SER A 94 -0.60 1.81 4.99
N ALA A 95 0.34 1.19 5.72
CA ALA A 95 1.75 1.47 5.54
C ALA A 95 2.19 1.13 4.11
N HIS A 96 3.22 1.83 3.63
CA HIS A 96 3.88 1.51 2.37
C HIS A 96 4.70 0.22 2.51
N VAL A 97 3.99 -0.90 2.45
CA VAL A 97 4.51 -2.27 2.52
C VAL A 97 3.82 -3.14 1.48
N LEU A 98 4.37 -4.33 1.25
CA LEU A 98 3.79 -5.32 0.35
C LEU A 98 2.33 -5.62 0.71
N HIS A 99 1.50 -5.73 -0.32
CA HIS A 99 0.07 -5.92 -0.15
C HIS A 99 -0.25 -7.41 -0.07
N ARG A 100 -0.41 -7.91 1.16
CA ARG A 100 -1.05 -9.19 1.45
C ARG A 100 -2.55 -9.13 1.11
N MET A 101 -3.04 -10.08 0.34
CA MET A 101 -4.42 -10.12 -0.12
C MET A 101 -4.97 -11.54 -0.16
N GLN A 102 -6.29 -11.64 -0.01
CA GLN A 102 -7.06 -12.88 -0.12
C GLN A 102 -8.04 -12.81 -1.29
N CYS A 103 -8.03 -13.83 -2.15
CA CYS A 103 -8.92 -13.90 -3.30
C CYS A 103 -10.39 -13.99 -2.87
N SER A 104 -10.70 -14.76 -1.84
CA SER A 104 -12.07 -14.88 -1.30
C SER A 104 -12.62 -13.54 -0.81
N ILE A 105 -11.82 -12.72 -0.13
CA ILE A 105 -12.22 -11.39 0.35
C ILE A 105 -12.54 -10.46 -0.83
N MET A 106 -11.66 -10.39 -1.83
CA MET A 106 -11.92 -9.56 -3.01
C MET A 106 -13.11 -10.06 -3.84
N ALA A 107 -13.35 -11.38 -3.89
CA ALA A 107 -14.52 -11.95 -4.54
C ALA A 107 -15.82 -11.56 -3.82
N GLN A 108 -15.81 -11.55 -2.48
CA GLN A 108 -16.94 -11.10 -1.68
C GLN A 108 -17.19 -9.60 -1.86
N SER A 109 -16.15 -8.76 -1.76
CA SER A 109 -16.27 -7.32 -2.05
C SER A 109 -16.76 -7.05 -3.48
N PHE A 110 -16.36 -7.86 -4.46
CA PHE A 110 -16.89 -7.76 -5.83
C PHE A 110 -18.39 -8.09 -5.91
N ALA A 111 -18.86 -9.10 -5.17
CA ALA A 111 -20.27 -9.43 -5.12
C ALA A 111 -21.09 -8.30 -4.47
N ASP A 112 -20.58 -7.74 -3.37
CA ASP A 112 -21.25 -6.68 -2.61
C ASP A 112 -21.23 -5.32 -3.33
N HIS A 113 -20.21 -5.06 -4.15
CA HIS A 113 -19.97 -3.77 -4.80
C HIS A 113 -19.73 -3.88 -6.31
N HIS A 114 -20.42 -4.79 -6.99
CA HIS A 114 -20.21 -5.12 -8.42
C HIS A 114 -20.07 -3.89 -9.33
N GLY A 115 -21.03 -2.95 -9.28
CA GLY A 115 -21.01 -1.76 -10.13
C GLY A 115 -19.79 -0.87 -9.87
N ARG A 116 -19.32 -0.81 -8.63
CA ARG A 116 -18.13 -0.03 -8.26
C ARG A 116 -16.85 -0.68 -8.76
N PHE A 117 -16.73 -2.00 -8.76
CA PHE A 117 -15.60 -2.70 -9.37
C PHE A 117 -15.53 -2.49 -10.89
N VAL A 118 -16.68 -2.60 -11.58
CA VAL A 118 -16.75 -2.33 -13.03
C VAL A 118 -16.34 -0.88 -13.32
N GLN A 119 -16.81 0.07 -12.51
CA GLN A 119 -16.42 1.47 -12.64
C GLN A 119 -14.92 1.66 -12.37
N ASN A 120 -14.37 1.06 -11.31
CA ASN A 120 -12.96 1.21 -10.92
C ASN A 120 -11.99 0.74 -12.01
N ALA A 121 -12.36 -0.31 -12.74
CA ALA A 121 -11.57 -0.83 -13.85
C ALA A 121 -11.76 -0.07 -15.18
N SER A 122 -12.75 0.82 -15.28
CA SER A 122 -13.05 1.52 -16.53
C SER A 122 -12.16 2.74 -16.81
N PHE A 123 -11.49 3.26 -15.77
CA PHE A 123 -10.67 4.46 -15.86
C PHE A 123 -9.36 4.20 -16.61
N ARG A 124 -9.06 5.05 -17.60
CA ARG A 124 -7.81 4.99 -18.37
C ARG A 124 -6.58 5.45 -17.57
N PHE A 125 -6.76 6.47 -16.75
CA PHE A 125 -5.76 7.04 -15.85
C PHE A 125 -6.31 7.07 -14.43
N ARG A 126 -5.42 7.16 -13.44
CA ARG A 126 -5.82 7.21 -12.04
C ARG A 126 -6.70 8.44 -11.77
N ASP A 127 -7.82 8.23 -11.09
CA ASP A 127 -8.86 9.24 -10.86
C ASP A 127 -9.33 9.24 -9.41
N THR A 128 -9.73 10.38 -8.85
CA THR A 128 -10.16 10.49 -7.43
C THR A 128 -11.46 9.74 -7.14
N ALA A 129 -12.24 9.39 -8.16
CA ALA A 129 -13.45 8.56 -8.02
C ALA A 129 -13.16 7.05 -7.96
N GLN A 130 -11.92 6.63 -8.20
CA GLN A 130 -11.50 5.24 -8.02
C GLN A 130 -11.31 4.91 -6.53
N PHE A 131 -11.55 3.66 -6.15
CA PHE A 131 -11.14 3.15 -4.85
C PHE A 131 -9.77 2.45 -4.96
N LEU A 132 -9.04 2.45 -3.85
CA LEU A 132 -7.77 1.73 -3.70
C LEU A 132 -8.05 0.26 -3.29
N PRO A 133 -7.81 -0.76 -4.16
CA PRO A 133 -8.25 -2.14 -3.90
C PRO A 133 -7.68 -2.78 -2.63
N GLN A 134 -6.42 -2.52 -2.31
CA GLN A 134 -5.77 -2.95 -1.08
C GLN A 134 -6.39 -2.30 0.16
N SER A 135 -6.82 -1.04 0.08
CA SER A 135 -7.55 -0.40 1.18
C SER A 135 -8.93 -1.02 1.33
N LEU A 136 -9.63 -1.29 0.24
CA LEU A 136 -10.95 -1.94 0.28
C LEU A 136 -10.85 -3.30 0.98
N HIS A 137 -9.87 -4.12 0.59
CA HIS A 137 -9.55 -5.39 1.25
C HIS A 137 -9.34 -5.21 2.76
N ASN A 138 -8.58 -4.19 3.16
CA ASN A 138 -8.26 -3.95 4.57
C ASN A 138 -9.50 -3.56 5.37
N TYR A 139 -10.33 -2.69 4.82
CA TYR A 139 -11.56 -2.27 5.49
C TYR A 139 -12.58 -3.40 5.58
N TYR A 140 -12.67 -4.26 4.56
CA TYR A 140 -13.47 -5.48 4.67
C TYR A 140 -13.00 -6.34 5.85
N CYS A 141 -11.68 -6.53 6.00
CA CYS A 141 -11.12 -7.29 7.11
C CYS A 141 -11.43 -6.64 8.46
N ILE A 142 -11.19 -5.33 8.59
CA ILE A 142 -11.44 -4.56 9.81
C ILE A 142 -12.93 -4.63 10.21
N ARG A 143 -13.84 -4.47 9.24
CA ARG A 143 -15.29 -4.52 9.47
C ARG A 143 -15.76 -5.85 10.02
N ASN A 144 -15.13 -6.94 9.58
CA ASN A 144 -15.52 -8.31 9.91
C ASN A 144 -14.64 -8.94 10.99
N ASP A 145 -13.82 -8.15 11.69
CA ASP A 145 -12.87 -8.60 12.72
C ASP A 145 -11.94 -9.73 12.23
N LEU A 146 -11.50 -9.62 10.97
CA LEU A 146 -10.58 -10.55 10.34
C LEU A 146 -9.14 -10.03 10.41
N GLY A 147 -8.25 -10.91 10.85
CA GLY A 147 -6.82 -10.63 10.95
C GLY A 147 -6.46 -9.77 12.16
N ARG A 148 -5.42 -8.95 12.02
CA ARG A 148 -4.97 -8.02 13.07
C ARG A 148 -4.14 -6.88 12.50
N ILE A 149 -4.10 -5.76 13.21
CA ILE A 149 -3.12 -4.71 12.98
C ILE A 149 -1.83 -5.03 13.74
N HIS A 150 -0.71 -5.10 13.02
CA HIS A 150 0.61 -5.34 13.55
C HIS A 150 1.15 -4.06 14.21
N GLN A 151 1.45 -4.14 15.50
CA GLN A 151 1.89 -3.00 16.30
C GLN A 151 3.40 -2.74 16.25
N PRO A 152 4.28 -3.76 16.29
CA PRO A 152 5.71 -3.50 16.14
C PRO A 152 6.02 -2.87 14.78
N ARG A 153 6.77 -1.78 14.75
CA ARG A 153 7.23 -1.21 13.48
C ARG A 153 8.35 -2.07 12.91
N ASP A 154 8.00 -2.89 11.92
CA ASP A 154 8.88 -3.80 11.19
C ASP A 154 9.04 -3.39 9.71
N HIS A 155 8.72 -2.15 9.39
CA HIS A 155 8.79 -1.61 8.04
C HIS A 155 9.29 -0.18 8.01
N ILE A 156 9.80 0.17 6.84
CA ILE A 156 10.40 1.44 6.52
C ILE A 156 9.84 1.93 5.18
N HIS A 157 9.54 3.22 5.12
CA HIS A 157 9.16 3.93 3.90
C HIS A 157 10.06 5.15 3.75
N VAL A 158 10.64 5.31 2.56
CA VAL A 158 11.34 6.51 2.12
C VAL A 158 10.47 7.19 1.06
N SER A 159 9.91 8.34 1.42
CA SER A 159 9.07 9.15 0.57
C SER A 159 9.88 10.02 -0.41
N ALA A 160 9.22 10.56 -1.43
CA ALA A 160 9.83 11.50 -2.37
C ALA A 160 10.36 12.76 -1.66
N ASP A 161 9.60 13.26 -0.67
CA ASP A 161 9.95 14.44 0.10
C ASP A 161 11.18 14.20 0.98
N GLU A 162 11.29 13.02 1.60
CA GLU A 162 12.49 12.62 2.35
C GLU A 162 13.71 12.54 1.43
N ILE A 163 13.58 11.93 0.24
CA ILE A 163 14.65 11.92 -0.76
C ILE A 163 15.04 13.34 -1.13
N ALA A 164 14.06 14.24 -1.29
CA ALA A 164 14.31 15.64 -1.63
C ALA A 164 15.15 16.37 -0.56
N GLN A 165 14.93 16.06 0.72
CA GLN A 165 15.49 16.79 1.84
C GLN A 165 16.76 16.16 2.46
N TRP A 166 16.92 14.84 2.35
CA TRP A 166 17.99 14.13 3.05
C TRP A 166 19.36 14.33 2.40
N ALA A 167 20.37 14.38 3.27
CA ALA A 167 21.78 14.26 2.93
C ALA A 167 22.20 12.79 2.82
N GLU A 168 23.33 12.55 2.16
CA GLU A 168 23.89 11.22 1.92
C GLU A 168 24.03 10.40 3.22
N GLN A 169 24.57 11.01 4.27
CA GLN A 169 24.75 10.37 5.58
C GLN A 169 23.43 9.92 6.21
N GLN A 170 22.34 10.65 5.96
CA GLN A 170 21.02 10.30 6.51
C GLN A 170 20.47 9.07 5.81
N ILE A 171 20.53 9.02 4.48
CA ILE A 171 20.08 7.87 3.68
C ILE A 171 20.94 6.64 3.94
N ASN A 172 22.25 6.82 3.91
CA ASN A 172 23.22 5.77 4.17
C ASN A 172 23.03 5.22 5.60
N GLY A 173 23.02 6.10 6.61
CA GLY A 173 22.79 5.71 8.00
C GLY A 173 21.44 5.03 8.21
N PHE A 174 20.41 5.43 7.46
CA PHE A 174 19.09 4.83 7.51
C PHE A 174 19.05 3.42 6.91
N LEU A 175 19.53 3.26 5.68
CA LEU A 175 19.62 1.96 4.99
C LEU A 175 20.57 1.01 5.72
N ASN A 176 21.64 1.53 6.34
CA ASN A 176 22.63 0.75 7.10
C ASN A 176 22.36 0.69 8.63
N SER A 177 21.22 1.22 9.11
CA SER A 177 20.93 1.25 10.54
C SER A 177 20.74 -0.15 11.14
N THR A 178 21.27 -0.35 12.35
CA THR A 178 21.43 -1.62 13.07
C THR A 178 20.15 -2.32 13.54
N HIS A 179 18.96 -1.80 13.23
CA HIS A 179 17.68 -2.46 13.55
C HIS A 179 17.23 -3.49 12.49
N ARG A 180 18.08 -3.79 11.49
CA ARG A 180 17.76 -4.66 10.33
C ARG A 180 17.10 -6.00 10.66
N ALA A 181 17.52 -6.69 11.73
CA ALA A 181 16.92 -7.99 12.06
C ALA A 181 15.40 -7.89 12.33
N ARG A 182 14.90 -6.70 12.71
CA ARG A 182 13.47 -6.44 12.97
C ARG A 182 12.75 -5.77 11.80
N ILE A 183 13.47 -5.13 10.87
CA ILE A 183 12.86 -4.51 9.69
C ILE A 183 12.78 -5.54 8.58
N LYS A 184 11.56 -5.86 8.17
CA LYS A 184 11.26 -6.86 7.15
C LYS A 184 10.92 -6.23 5.80
N PHE A 185 10.38 -5.02 5.80
CA PHE A 185 9.85 -4.35 4.61
C PHE A 185 10.47 -2.97 4.42
N LEU A 186 10.88 -2.69 3.20
CA LEU A 186 11.42 -1.40 2.78
C LEU A 186 10.67 -0.94 1.52
N CYS A 187 10.14 0.28 1.54
CA CYS A 187 9.60 0.96 0.37
C CYS A 187 10.42 2.21 0.08
N ILE A 188 10.79 2.43 -1.17
CA ILE A 188 11.50 3.64 -1.61
C ILE A 188 10.74 4.26 -2.77
N ASN A 189 9.95 5.30 -2.53
CA ASN A 189 9.29 6.00 -3.63
C ASN A 189 10.34 6.70 -4.50
N HIS A 190 10.13 6.76 -5.83
CA HIS A 190 11.04 7.41 -6.76
C HIS A 190 12.49 6.89 -6.67
N LEU A 191 12.68 5.57 -6.66
CA LEU A 191 14.02 4.95 -6.65
C LEU A 191 14.99 5.53 -7.70
N PRO A 192 14.58 5.84 -8.95
CA PRO A 192 15.49 6.47 -9.92
C PRO A 192 16.03 7.84 -9.46
N GLU A 193 15.23 8.61 -8.72
CA GLU A 193 15.65 9.91 -8.18
C GLU A 193 16.64 9.72 -7.02
N LEU A 194 16.41 8.73 -6.17
CA LEU A 194 17.35 8.35 -5.11
C LEU A 194 18.71 7.97 -5.71
N GLU A 195 18.74 7.08 -6.69
CA GLU A 195 19.98 6.63 -7.36
C GLU A 195 20.69 7.78 -8.10
N ARG A 196 19.93 8.72 -8.67
CA ARG A 196 20.49 9.91 -9.32
C ARG A 196 21.17 10.85 -8.33
N ARG A 197 20.59 11.02 -7.14
CA ARG A 197 21.15 11.90 -6.09
C ARG A 197 22.30 11.26 -5.33
N PHE A 198 22.23 9.95 -5.11
CA PHE A 198 23.17 9.19 -4.30
C PHE A 198 23.68 8.01 -5.13
N PRO A 199 24.83 8.15 -5.82
CA PRO A 199 25.36 7.11 -6.70
C PRO A 199 25.55 5.75 -6.02
N ASP A 200 25.81 5.75 -4.71
CA ASP A 200 26.00 4.54 -3.90
C ASP A 200 24.68 3.93 -3.36
N ALA A 201 23.51 4.56 -3.62
CA ALA A 201 22.23 4.11 -3.10
C ALA A 201 21.92 2.65 -3.47
N ARG A 202 22.22 2.24 -4.70
CA ARG A 202 22.02 0.87 -5.14
C ARG A 202 22.83 -0.13 -4.29
N CYS A 203 24.10 0.18 -4.02
CA CYS A 203 24.96 -0.64 -3.16
C CYS A 203 24.40 -0.74 -1.73
N TRP A 204 23.90 0.38 -1.18
CA TRP A 204 23.28 0.36 0.15
C TRP A 204 21.99 -0.46 0.19
N ILE A 205 21.17 -0.39 -0.86
CA ILE A 205 19.96 -1.21 -0.99
C ILE A 205 20.32 -2.69 -1.13
N GLU A 206 21.25 -3.05 -2.02
CA GLU A 206 21.76 -4.42 -2.19
C GLU A 206 22.26 -4.99 -0.86
N THR A 207 23.07 -4.21 -0.14
CA THR A 207 23.54 -4.56 1.21
C THR A 207 22.38 -4.71 2.20
N ALA A 208 21.29 -3.96 2.06
CA ALA A 208 20.11 -4.05 2.91
C ALA A 208 19.22 -5.25 2.59
N ILE A 209 19.20 -5.71 1.34
CA ILE A 209 18.44 -6.91 0.90
C ILE A 209 19.27 -8.20 0.92
N GLY A 210 20.56 -8.11 1.25
CA GLY A 210 21.45 -9.27 1.46
C GLY A 210 22.16 -9.77 0.22
N TYR A 211 22.42 -8.89 -0.76
CA TYR A 211 23.27 -9.14 -1.94
C TYR A 211 24.71 -8.64 -1.72
#